data_AF-A0AA42PJU3-F1
#
_entry.id   AF-A0AA42PJU3-F1
#
_cell.length_a   1.000
_cell.length_b   1.000
_cell.length_c   1.000
_cell.angle_alpha   90.00
_cell.angle_beta   90.00
_cell.angle_gamma   90.00
#
_symmetry.space_group_name_H-M   'P 1'
#
loop_
_entity.id
_entity.type
_entity.pdbx_description
1 polymer ?
#
loop_
_entity_poly.entity_id
_entity_poly.type
_entity_poly.pdbx_seq_one_letter_code
_entity_poly.pdbx_strand_id
1 'polypeptide(L)'
;MAVARLGTQGALLTSLLLAGIAQAQQDAPQATPAPAAAALPQDNVTTLGEVRALKPDDEPLDLYRFKNPVKFGDNRFSRDWSEPPSPEQVSLGGGYIMMGVVKGVLAAGRGLNKLTGGPDQIQSAIARPPPELSVEQQRRALQFCQAQEGCAAPPSR
;
A
#
# COMPACT_ATOMS: atom_id res chain seq x y z
N MET A 1 33.96 -33.01 -26.19
CA MET A 1 34.13 -31.60 -25.78
C MET A 1 33.59 -30.71 -26.90
N ALA A 2 32.56 -29.90 -26.62
CA ALA A 2 32.17 -28.77 -27.48
C ALA A 2 31.39 -27.77 -26.62
N VAL A 3 31.97 -26.59 -26.40
CA VAL A 3 31.39 -25.47 -25.65
C VAL A 3 30.96 -24.43 -26.68
N ALA A 4 29.66 -24.15 -26.76
CA ALA A 4 29.13 -23.06 -27.59
C ALA A 4 29.08 -21.77 -26.77
N ARG A 5 29.64 -20.69 -27.34
CA ARG A 5 29.78 -19.36 -26.73
C ARG A 5 28.48 -18.58 -26.86
N LEU A 6 27.85 -18.19 -25.75
CA LEU A 6 26.78 -17.18 -25.68
C LEU A 6 27.40 -15.84 -25.30
N GLY A 7 27.31 -14.82 -26.17
CA GLY A 7 27.90 -13.53 -25.83
C GLY A 7 27.63 -12.40 -26.82
N THR A 8 26.38 -12.19 -27.25
CA THR A 8 26.03 -11.03 -28.11
C THR A 8 24.58 -10.52 -27.97
N GLN A 9 23.88 -10.72 -26.85
CA GLN A 9 22.48 -10.23 -26.70
C GLN A 9 22.30 -9.02 -25.75
N GLY A 10 23.36 -8.51 -25.12
CA GLY A 10 23.25 -7.45 -24.10
C GLY A 10 23.13 -6.00 -24.62
N ALA A 11 23.40 -5.74 -25.91
CA ALA A 11 23.60 -4.37 -26.40
C ALA A 11 22.34 -3.68 -26.94
N LEU A 12 21.23 -4.39 -27.14
CA LEU A 12 20.05 -3.83 -27.82
C LEU A 12 18.97 -3.23 -26.89
N LEU A 13 19.07 -3.44 -25.57
CA LEU A 13 18.04 -2.96 -24.63
C LEU A 13 18.30 -1.54 -24.08
N THR A 14 19.52 -1.03 -24.16
CA THR A 14 19.88 0.28 -23.60
C THR A 14 19.50 1.46 -24.51
N SER A 15 19.35 1.24 -25.82
CA SER A 15 19.02 2.30 -26.78
C SER A 15 17.53 2.68 -26.80
N LEU A 16 16.61 1.85 -26.30
CA LEU A 16 15.17 2.19 -26.29
C LEU A 16 14.75 3.10 -25.13
N LEU A 17 15.49 3.16 -24.03
CA LEU A 17 15.10 3.96 -22.85
C LEU A 17 15.39 5.46 -22.97
N LEU A 18 16.21 5.90 -23.93
CA LEU A 18 16.65 7.30 -24.02
C LEU A 18 15.76 8.21 -24.90
N ALA A 19 14.78 7.65 -25.63
CA ALA A 19 13.94 8.41 -26.55
C ALA A 19 12.65 9.00 -25.91
N GLY A 20 12.30 8.60 -24.68
CA GLY A 20 11.02 8.95 -24.05
C GLY A 20 10.96 10.29 -23.29
N ILE A 21 12.10 10.91 -22.99
CA ILE A 21 12.16 12.12 -22.13
C ILE A 21 11.98 13.45 -22.89
N ALA A 22 11.91 13.44 -24.22
CA ALA A 22 11.96 14.66 -25.03
C ALA A 22 10.60 15.30 -25.38
N GLN A 23 9.46 14.68 -25.06
CA GLN A 23 8.14 15.13 -25.58
C GLN A 23 7.24 15.87 -24.57
N ALA A 24 7.73 16.23 -23.37
CA ALA A 24 6.87 16.73 -22.29
C ALA A 24 6.86 18.27 -22.08
N GLN A 25 7.35 19.07 -23.02
CA GLN A 25 7.19 20.54 -22.95
C GLN A 25 6.09 20.99 -23.91
N GLN A 26 4.84 20.95 -23.43
CA GLN A 26 3.74 21.68 -24.07
C GLN A 26 3.71 23.10 -23.51
N ASP A 27 3.99 24.04 -24.40
CA ASP A 27 3.90 25.48 -24.20
C ASP A 27 2.46 25.89 -23.86
N ALA A 28 2.30 26.77 -22.86
CA ALA A 28 1.00 27.36 -22.51
C ALA A 28 0.67 28.50 -23.50
N PRO A 29 -0.58 28.64 -23.99
CA PRO A 29 -0.92 29.74 -24.90
C PRO A 29 -0.93 31.08 -24.15
N GLN A 30 -0.12 32.04 -24.63
CA GLN A 30 -0.22 33.44 -24.21
C GLN A 30 -1.53 34.06 -24.74
N ALA A 31 -2.31 34.66 -23.84
CA ALA A 31 -3.53 35.38 -24.18
C ALA A 31 -3.21 36.74 -24.83
N THR A 32 -3.66 36.92 -26.06
CA THR A 32 -3.64 38.20 -26.79
C THR A 32 -4.72 39.14 -26.23
N PRO A 33 -4.43 40.43 -25.95
CA PRO A 33 -5.47 41.37 -25.55
C PRO A 33 -6.34 41.77 -26.76
N ALA A 34 -7.66 41.73 -26.58
CA ALA A 34 -8.64 42.13 -27.59
C ALA A 34 -8.66 43.66 -27.80
N PRO A 35 -8.96 44.17 -29.02
CA PRO A 35 -9.06 45.60 -29.26
C PRO A 35 -10.31 46.19 -28.59
N ALA A 36 -10.15 47.37 -27.97
CA ALA A 36 -11.25 48.11 -27.37
C ALA A 36 -12.22 48.60 -28.45
N ALA A 37 -13.47 48.12 -28.40
CA ALA A 37 -14.55 48.62 -29.26
C ALA A 37 -15.00 50.01 -28.78
N ALA A 38 -15.01 50.99 -29.68
CA ALA A 38 -15.51 52.33 -29.42
C ALA A 38 -17.04 52.31 -29.21
N ALA A 39 -17.52 52.88 -28.11
CA ALA A 39 -18.93 52.98 -27.80
C ALA A 39 -19.60 54.13 -28.57
N LEU A 40 -20.68 53.84 -29.30
CA LEU A 40 -21.61 54.82 -29.86
C LEU A 40 -22.64 55.24 -28.79
N PRO A 41 -23.14 56.49 -28.78
CA PRO A 41 -24.09 56.95 -27.78
C PRO A 41 -25.45 56.26 -27.99
N GLN A 42 -25.86 55.44 -27.02
CA GLN A 42 -27.15 54.75 -26.99
C GLN A 42 -28.09 55.52 -26.06
N ASP A 43 -28.66 56.61 -26.54
CA ASP A 43 -29.66 57.37 -25.80
C ASP A 43 -31.01 56.64 -25.84
N ASN A 44 -31.40 56.05 -24.70
CA ASN A 44 -32.69 55.38 -24.39
C ASN A 44 -32.81 53.87 -24.63
N VAL A 45 -31.95 53.07 -23.99
CA VAL A 45 -32.30 51.68 -23.62
C VAL A 45 -32.18 51.54 -22.11
N THR A 46 -33.27 51.19 -21.43
CA THR A 46 -33.21 50.82 -19.99
C THR A 46 -32.65 49.39 -19.91
N THR A 47 -31.33 49.27 -19.95
CA THR A 47 -30.65 48.00 -19.63
C THR A 47 -30.62 47.84 -18.10
N LEU A 48 -30.87 46.64 -17.61
CA LEU A 48 -30.57 46.29 -16.22
C LEU A 48 -29.08 46.60 -15.97
N GLY A 49 -28.78 47.32 -14.89
CA GLY A 49 -27.42 47.75 -14.57
C GLY A 49 -26.42 46.58 -14.56
N GLU A 50 -25.18 46.83 -14.99
CA GLU A 50 -24.17 45.78 -15.11
C GLU A 50 -23.98 45.00 -13.80
N VAL A 51 -24.38 43.72 -13.79
CA VAL A 51 -24.11 42.81 -12.66
C VAL A 51 -22.68 42.29 -12.82
N ARG A 52 -21.73 42.93 -12.13
CA ARG A 52 -20.37 42.43 -12.04
C ARG A 52 -20.32 41.28 -11.04
N ALA A 53 -20.01 40.08 -11.51
CA ALA A 53 -19.68 38.96 -10.63
C ALA A 53 -18.37 39.31 -9.90
N LEU A 54 -18.51 39.73 -8.64
CA LEU A 54 -17.37 39.89 -7.74
C LEU A 54 -16.89 38.49 -7.37
N LYS A 55 -15.62 38.19 -7.66
CA LYS A 55 -15.02 36.94 -7.20
C LYS A 55 -15.01 36.99 -5.67
N PRO A 56 -15.53 35.97 -4.96
CA PRO A 56 -15.38 35.87 -3.52
C PRO A 56 -13.88 35.82 -3.17
N ASP A 57 -13.53 36.27 -1.97
CA ASP A 57 -12.14 36.32 -1.52
C ASP A 57 -11.52 34.91 -1.56
N ASP A 58 -10.36 34.79 -2.21
CA ASP A 58 -9.62 33.53 -2.27
C ASP A 58 -8.94 33.31 -0.90
N GLU A 59 -9.54 32.50 -0.04
CA GLU A 59 -8.82 31.95 1.11
C GLU A 59 -7.68 31.08 0.56
N PRO A 60 -6.42 31.27 1.02
CA PRO A 60 -5.32 30.42 0.59
C PRO A 60 -5.62 28.97 0.97
N LEU A 61 -5.62 28.08 -0.03
CA LEU A 61 -5.86 26.65 0.16
C LEU A 61 -4.78 26.05 1.06
N ASP A 62 -5.10 25.89 2.34
CA ASP A 62 -4.21 25.27 3.31
C ASP A 62 -4.20 23.75 3.11
N LEU A 63 -3.19 23.26 2.38
CA LEU A 63 -2.97 21.85 2.11
C LEU A 63 -2.70 21.02 3.39
N TYR A 64 -2.33 21.67 4.49
CA TYR A 64 -2.02 21.01 5.76
C TYR A 64 -3.21 20.99 6.74
N ARG A 65 -4.28 21.73 6.44
CA ARG A 65 -5.52 21.71 7.22
C ARG A 65 -6.26 20.38 7.07
N PHE A 66 -6.17 19.74 5.90
CA PHE A 66 -6.84 18.46 5.67
C PHE A 66 -6.14 17.33 6.43
N LYS A 67 -6.81 16.84 7.48
CA LYS A 67 -6.44 15.56 8.10
C LYS A 67 -7.41 14.49 7.62
N ASN A 68 -6.87 13.45 6.97
CA ASN A 68 -7.68 12.30 6.60
C ASN A 68 -8.35 11.70 7.87
N PRO A 69 -9.68 11.76 7.99
CA PRO A 69 -10.38 11.27 9.17
C PRO A 69 -10.42 9.74 9.21
N VAL A 70 -10.16 9.08 8.08
CA VAL A 70 -10.13 7.62 8.00
C VAL A 70 -8.80 7.12 8.57
N LYS A 71 -8.88 6.46 9.72
CA LYS A 71 -7.78 5.67 10.28
C LYS A 71 -7.99 4.22 9.89
N PHE A 72 -7.11 3.69 9.05
CA PHE A 72 -7.11 2.27 8.73
C PHE A 72 -6.57 1.50 9.94
N GLY A 73 -7.44 0.75 10.61
CA GLY A 73 -7.05 -0.22 11.64
C GLY A 73 -6.57 -1.53 11.02
N ASP A 74 -6.16 -2.47 11.87
CA ASP A 74 -5.86 -3.83 11.45
C ASP A 74 -7.07 -4.48 10.79
N ASN A 75 -6.84 -5.12 9.66
CA ASN A 75 -7.86 -5.77 8.86
C ASN A 75 -7.44 -7.22 8.55
N ARG A 76 -8.30 -8.02 7.92
CA ARG A 76 -7.96 -9.41 7.56
C ARG A 76 -6.66 -9.48 6.75
N PHE A 77 -6.43 -8.51 5.87
CA PHE A 77 -5.24 -8.46 5.02
C PHE A 77 -3.97 -8.09 5.79
N SER A 78 -4.05 -7.34 6.89
CA SER A 78 -2.86 -6.97 7.69
C SER A 78 -2.23 -8.15 8.43
N ARG A 79 -2.90 -9.31 8.47
CA ARG A 79 -2.32 -10.57 8.99
C ARG A 79 -1.37 -11.24 8.02
N ASP A 80 -1.71 -11.21 6.74
CA ASP A 80 -1.02 -11.98 5.70
C ASP A 80 -0.15 -11.09 4.81
N TRP A 81 -0.44 -9.80 4.79
CA TRP A 81 0.27 -8.78 4.03
C TRP A 81 0.81 -7.69 4.95
N SER A 82 2.10 -7.41 4.82
CA SER A 82 2.76 -6.31 5.51
C SER A 82 3.41 -5.43 4.47
N GLU A 83 3.11 -4.12 4.53
CA GLU A 83 3.60 -3.17 3.56
C GLU A 83 5.14 -3.17 3.58
N PRO A 84 5.80 -3.28 2.42
CA PRO A 84 7.26 -3.22 2.39
C PRO A 84 7.73 -1.86 2.93
N PRO A 85 8.90 -1.82 3.59
CA PRO A 85 9.44 -0.57 4.13
C PRO A 85 9.66 0.44 3.00
N SER A 86 9.33 1.72 3.24
CA SER A 86 9.51 2.75 2.22
C SER A 86 10.99 2.98 1.93
N PRO A 87 11.36 3.46 0.73
CA PRO A 87 12.76 3.74 0.40
C PRO A 87 13.44 4.72 1.38
N GLU A 88 12.70 5.70 1.88
CA GLU A 88 13.17 6.63 2.91
C GLU A 88 13.44 5.90 4.23
N GLN A 89 12.53 5.05 4.69
CA GLN A 89 12.73 4.23 5.90
C GLN A 89 13.94 3.30 5.76
N VAL A 90 14.10 2.69 4.59
CA VAL A 90 15.26 1.86 4.30
C VAL A 90 16.53 2.70 4.33
N SER A 91 16.53 3.91 3.76
CA SER A 91 17.68 4.82 3.76
C SER A 91 18.08 5.23 5.19
N LEU A 92 17.11 5.61 6.03
CA LEU A 92 17.33 5.93 7.45
C LEU A 92 17.87 4.72 8.23
N GLY A 93 17.45 3.51 7.88
CA GLY A 93 17.89 2.24 8.47
C GLY A 93 19.23 1.71 7.97
N GLY A 94 20.01 2.49 7.21
CA GLY A 94 21.32 2.06 6.67
C GLY A 94 21.27 1.52 5.24
N GLY A 95 20.16 1.71 4.52
CA GLY A 95 19.98 1.38 3.12
C GLY A 95 19.68 -0.10 2.83
N TYR A 96 19.43 -0.40 1.55
CA TYR A 96 19.10 -1.75 1.09
C TYR A 96 20.23 -2.76 1.32
N ILE A 97 21.49 -2.30 1.37
CA ILE A 97 22.64 -3.16 1.63
C ILE A 97 22.59 -3.70 3.07
N MET A 98 22.44 -2.82 4.06
CA MET A 98 22.35 -3.26 5.45
C MET A 98 21.11 -4.11 5.70
N MET A 99 19.97 -3.73 5.12
CA MET A 99 18.76 -4.56 5.17
C MET A 99 19.02 -5.96 4.58
N GLY A 100 19.72 -6.05 3.45
CA GLY A 100 20.09 -7.32 2.81
C GLY A 100 20.99 -8.19 3.69
N VAL A 101 22.03 -7.60 4.29
CA VAL A 101 22.96 -8.31 5.19
C VAL A 101 22.23 -8.84 6.42
N VAL A 102 21.45 -8.00 7.10
CA VAL A 102 20.68 -8.40 8.29
C VAL A 102 19.69 -9.51 7.94
N LYS A 103 18.96 -9.35 6.83
CA LYS A 103 18.01 -10.38 6.36
C LYS A 103 18.73 -11.69 6.02
N GLY A 104 19.92 -11.62 5.44
CA GLY A 104 20.74 -12.78 5.11
C GLY A 104 21.21 -13.56 6.34
N VAL A 105 21.74 -12.86 7.35
CA VAL A 105 22.16 -13.47 8.62
C VAL A 105 20.97 -14.13 9.32
N LEU A 106 19.82 -13.45 9.36
CA LEU A 106 18.62 -13.96 10.00
C LEU A 106 18.04 -15.18 9.26
N ALA A 107 18.15 -15.24 7.94
CA ALA A 107 17.77 -16.41 7.15
C ALA A 107 18.73 -17.59 7.38
N ALA A 108 20.05 -17.33 7.45
CA ALA A 108 21.03 -18.35 7.76
C ALA A 108 20.83 -18.95 9.15
N GLY A 109 20.57 -18.12 10.17
CA GLY A 109 20.25 -18.56 11.53
C GLY A 109 19.03 -19.47 11.58
N ARG A 110 17.94 -19.10 10.90
CA ARG A 110 16.75 -19.96 10.75
C ARG A 110 17.07 -21.30 10.07
N GLY A 111 17.90 -21.28 9.04
CA GLY A 111 18.37 -22.49 8.37
C GLY A 111 19.16 -23.40 9.30
N LEU A 112 20.07 -22.83 10.10
CA LEU A 112 20.84 -23.57 11.10
C LEU A 112 19.95 -24.16 12.18
N ASN A 113 19.01 -23.39 12.74
CA ASN A 113 18.03 -23.88 13.71
C ASN A 113 17.22 -25.06 13.17
N LYS A 114 16.80 -24.98 11.89
CA LYS A 114 16.08 -26.07 11.22
C LYS A 114 16.92 -27.36 11.10
N LEU A 115 18.23 -27.23 10.87
CA LEU A 115 19.13 -28.38 10.74
C LEU A 115 19.53 -28.97 12.10
N THR A 116 19.68 -28.13 13.13
CA THR A 116 20.04 -28.56 14.49
C THR A 116 18.83 -29.00 15.31
N GLY A 117 17.60 -28.75 14.83
CA GLY A 117 16.37 -28.95 15.58
C GLY A 117 16.17 -27.91 16.69
N GLY A 118 16.94 -26.82 16.69
CA GLY A 118 16.83 -25.73 17.65
C GLY A 118 15.58 -24.87 17.43
N PRO A 119 14.98 -24.32 18.49
CA PRO A 119 13.85 -23.41 18.34
C PRO A 119 14.32 -22.08 17.73
N ASP A 120 13.53 -21.55 16.79
CA ASP A 120 13.68 -20.17 16.34
C ASP A 120 13.35 -19.18 17.46
N GLN A 121 14.03 -18.03 17.46
CA GLN A 121 13.80 -16.94 18.41
C GLN A 121 12.38 -16.37 18.29
N ILE A 122 11.83 -16.33 17.07
CA ILE A 122 10.46 -15.90 16.80
C ILE A 122 9.63 -17.14 16.48
N GLN A 123 8.71 -17.48 17.38
CA GLN A 123 7.79 -18.59 17.19
C GLN A 123 6.44 -18.06 16.72
N SER A 124 5.84 -18.73 15.74
CA SER A 124 4.45 -18.49 15.41
C SER A 124 3.58 -18.85 16.62
N ALA A 125 2.47 -18.13 16.80
CA ALA A 125 1.48 -18.51 17.80
C ALA A 125 0.81 -19.81 17.36
N ILE A 126 1.38 -20.94 17.77
CA ILE A 126 0.75 -22.25 17.65
C ILE A 126 -0.25 -22.35 18.79
N ALA A 127 -1.50 -22.67 18.47
CA ALA A 127 -2.50 -22.94 19.47
C ALA A 127 -1.97 -24.06 20.38
N ARG A 128 -1.77 -23.75 21.66
CA ARG A 128 -1.48 -24.79 22.64
C ARG A 128 -2.63 -25.79 22.58
N PRO A 129 -2.37 -27.11 22.59
CA PRO A 129 -3.44 -28.08 22.67
C PRO A 129 -4.35 -27.72 23.85
N PRO A 130 -5.69 -27.81 23.67
CA PRO A 130 -6.60 -27.50 24.76
C PRO A 130 -6.24 -28.38 25.96
N PRO A 131 -6.36 -27.87 27.20
CA PRO A 131 -6.15 -28.69 28.37
C PRO A 131 -7.12 -29.88 28.32
N GLU A 132 -6.64 -31.07 28.70
CA GLU A 132 -7.48 -32.26 28.77
C GLU A 132 -8.66 -31.99 29.71
N LEU A 133 -9.89 -32.16 29.21
CA LEU A 133 -11.09 -31.99 30.02
C LEU A 133 -11.17 -33.14 31.03
N SER A 134 -11.41 -32.82 32.30
CA SER A 134 -11.77 -33.84 33.30
C SER A 134 -13.04 -34.58 32.89
N VAL A 135 -13.22 -35.81 33.39
CA VAL A 135 -14.37 -36.66 33.06
C VAL A 135 -15.70 -35.93 33.32
N GLU A 136 -15.79 -35.16 34.41
CA GLU A 136 -16.98 -34.37 34.74
C GLU A 136 -17.25 -33.23 33.75
N GLN A 137 -16.19 -32.57 33.26
CA GLN A 137 -16.32 -31.53 32.24
C GLN A 137 -16.71 -32.12 30.88
N GLN A 138 -16.16 -33.29 30.52
CA GLN A 138 -16.58 -34.01 29.32
C GLN A 138 -18.07 -34.40 29.40
N ARG A 139 -18.52 -34.92 30.55
CA ARG A 139 -19.93 -35.28 30.76
C ARG A 139 -20.86 -34.08 30.61
N ARG A 140 -20.48 -32.93 31.16
CA ARG A 140 -21.22 -31.67 30.99
C ARG A 140 -21.25 -31.19 29.55
N ALA A 141 -20.13 -31.29 28.84
CA ALA A 141 -20.05 -30.94 27.42
C ALA A 141 -20.95 -31.84 26.56
N LEU A 142 -20.99 -33.15 26.84
CA LEU A 142 -21.89 -34.09 26.16
C LEU A 142 -23.37 -33.77 26.41
N GLN A 143 -23.75 -33.43 27.65
CA GLN A 143 -25.11 -33.01 27.98
C GLN A 143 -25.52 -31.74 27.23
N PHE A 144 -24.60 -30.77 27.11
CA PHE A 144 -24.86 -29.53 26.37
C PHE A 144 -24.96 -29.78 24.85
N CYS A 145 -24.11 -30.66 24.30
CA CYS A 145 -24.15 -31.06 22.90
C CYS A 145 -25.45 -31.78 22.52
N GLN A 146 -26.02 -32.62 23.41
CA GLN A 146 -27.28 -33.34 23.16
C GLN A 146 -28.47 -32.39 22.94
N ALA A 147 -28.42 -31.17 23.48
CA ALA A 147 -29.46 -30.16 23.32
C ALA A 147 -29.33 -29.34 22.02
N GLN A 148 -28.26 -29.52 21.23
CA GLN A 148 -28.01 -28.76 20.00
C GLN A 148 -28.02 -29.66 18.77
N GLU A 149 -28.79 -29.28 17.75
CA GLU A 149 -28.75 -29.93 16.44
C GLU A 149 -27.36 -29.70 15.80
N GLY A 150 -26.67 -30.79 15.44
CA GLY A 150 -25.37 -30.75 14.76
C GLY A 150 -24.13 -31.03 15.63
N CYS A 151 -24.29 -31.23 16.95
CA CYS A 151 -23.20 -31.69 17.82
C CYS A 151 -23.01 -33.22 17.66
N ALA A 152 -22.23 -33.65 16.68
CA ALA A 152 -21.90 -35.07 16.51
C ALA A 152 -20.83 -35.50 17.55
N ALA A 153 -21.11 -36.57 18.30
CA ALA A 153 -20.13 -37.17 19.19
C ALA A 153 -18.93 -37.70 18.37
N PRO A 154 -17.67 -37.48 18.81
CA PRO A 154 -16.52 -38.01 18.11
C PRO A 154 -16.55 -39.56 18.12
N PRO A 155 -16.11 -40.23 17.04
CA PRO A 155 -16.10 -41.68 16.98
C PRO A 155 -15.17 -42.25 18.04
N SER A 156 -15.68 -43.21 18.82
CA SER A 156 -14.89 -43.98 19.78
C SER A 156 -13.85 -44.83 19.04
N ARG A 157 -12.57 -44.63 19.35
CA ARG A 157 -11.50 -45.58 19.03
C ARG A 157 -11.28 -46.51 20.20
#